data_AF-A0A428Q0N7-F1
#
_entry.id   AF-A0A428Q0N7-F1
#
_cell.length_a   1.000
_cell.length_b   1.000
_cell.length_c   1.000
_cell.angle_alpha   90.00
_cell.angle_beta   90.00
_cell.angle_gamma   90.00
#
_symmetry.space_group_name_H-M   'P 1'
#
loop_
_entity.id
_entity.type
_entity.pdbx_description
1 polymer ?
#
loop_
_entity_poly.entity_id
_entity_poly.type
_entity_poly.pdbx_seq_one_letter_code
_entity_poly.pdbx_strand_id
1 'polypeptide(L)'
;MSTYHIREVDNRLQGRLALHKVEALSKTLQSTHPDQLFPCVSADLSSREQTRDLVDVIFQSPIVSSEHKAISVLVANAGLGKRIRDVQEIEEDNWDEMMEVNARSHSMGLNLATLLAGEGVTVNTILPAMIGATDMIPTPKSTTWTSDTNLEALKATDPGLAIAASIPVHRLGQPDEVANIAVMMAKTGYLTGQEIVLSGGLK
;
A
#
# COMPACT_ATOMS: atom_id res chain seq x y z
N MET A 1 23.18 -2.50 -10.34
CA MET A 1 22.04 -3.32 -9.89
C MET A 1 21.03 -2.34 -9.33
N SER A 2 20.08 -1.92 -10.15
CA SER A 2 19.24 -0.75 -9.87
C SER A 2 18.01 -1.17 -9.06
N THR A 3 17.81 -0.53 -7.91
CA THR A 3 16.56 -0.65 -7.13
C THR A 3 15.52 0.24 -7.80
N TYR A 4 14.42 -0.33 -8.28
CA TYR A 4 13.30 0.41 -8.87
C TYR A 4 12.24 0.66 -7.79
N HIS A 5 11.85 1.93 -7.62
CA HIS A 5 10.77 2.32 -6.73
C HIS A 5 9.60 2.84 -7.55
N ILE A 6 8.58 2.00 -7.73
CA ILE A 6 7.24 2.45 -8.14
C ILE A 6 6.37 2.35 -6.90
N ARG A 7 6.02 3.51 -6.32
CA ARG A 7 4.94 3.61 -5.32
C ARG A 7 3.77 4.31 -5.98
N GLU A 8 2.65 3.61 -6.09
CA GLU A 8 1.40 4.14 -6.59
C GLU A 8 0.48 4.52 -5.42
N VAL A 9 -0.24 5.64 -5.55
CA VAL A 9 -1.15 6.17 -4.52
C VAL A 9 -2.55 6.21 -5.13
N ASP A 10 -3.50 5.51 -4.51
CA ASP A 10 -4.92 5.57 -4.83
C ASP A 10 -5.49 6.97 -4.52
N ASN A 11 -6.22 7.53 -5.49
CA ASN A 11 -6.64 8.93 -5.54
C ASN A 11 -7.93 9.23 -4.75
N ARG A 12 -8.53 8.26 -4.06
CA ARG A 12 -9.82 8.48 -3.38
C ARG A 12 -9.66 8.77 -1.90
N LEU A 13 -9.27 10.01 -1.62
CA LEU A 13 -9.74 10.84 -0.48
C LEU A 13 -9.23 12.29 -0.57
N GLN A 14 -8.36 12.62 -1.53
CA GLN A 14 -7.74 13.94 -1.66
C GLN A 14 -7.33 14.25 -3.12
N GLY A 15 -8.25 14.22 -4.09
CA GLY A 15 -7.94 14.26 -5.54
C GLY A 15 -7.08 15.43 -6.08
N ARG A 16 -6.85 16.52 -5.33
CA ARG A 16 -5.83 17.55 -5.62
C ARG A 16 -4.64 17.54 -4.66
N LEU A 17 -4.84 16.96 -3.48
CA LEU A 17 -3.85 16.85 -2.43
C LEU A 17 -2.93 15.62 -2.60
N ALA A 18 -3.33 14.61 -3.37
CA ALA A 18 -2.52 13.42 -3.65
C ALA A 18 -1.51 13.66 -4.79
N LEU A 19 -1.92 14.29 -5.89
CA LEU A 19 -1.05 14.50 -7.05
C LEU A 19 0.17 15.37 -6.73
N HIS A 20 0.00 16.47 -5.99
CA HIS A 20 1.13 17.32 -5.62
C HIS A 20 2.11 16.61 -4.67
N LYS A 21 1.64 15.70 -3.81
CA LYS A 21 2.52 14.89 -2.95
C LYS A 21 3.35 13.92 -3.80
N VAL A 22 2.73 13.28 -4.80
CA VAL A 22 3.41 12.38 -5.74
C VAL A 22 4.46 13.14 -6.58
N GLU A 23 4.12 14.30 -7.11
CA GLU A 23 5.05 15.16 -7.84
C GLU A 23 6.20 15.68 -6.96
N ALA A 24 5.92 16.08 -5.72
CA ALA A 24 6.95 16.52 -4.78
C ALA A 24 7.90 15.37 -4.41
N LEU A 25 7.36 14.17 -4.22
CA LEU A 25 8.17 12.97 -3.98
C LEU A 25 9.02 12.61 -5.19
N SER A 26 8.44 12.60 -6.39
CA SER A 26 9.16 12.38 -7.66
C SER A 26 10.34 13.34 -7.80
N LYS A 27 10.14 14.64 -7.54
CA LYS A 27 11.23 15.64 -7.55
C LYS A 27 12.32 15.34 -6.53
N THR A 28 11.94 14.91 -5.33
CA THR A 28 12.88 14.55 -4.25
C THR A 28 13.69 13.30 -4.60
N LEU A 29 13.05 12.31 -5.21
CA LEU A 29 13.72 11.09 -5.66
C LEU A 29 14.66 11.38 -6.84
N GLN A 30 14.22 12.19 -7.81
CA GLN A 30 15.04 12.59 -8.95
C GLN A 30 16.30 13.36 -8.51
N SER A 31 16.20 14.22 -7.49
CA SER A 31 17.37 14.95 -6.97
C SER A 31 18.34 14.02 -6.21
N THR A 32 17.82 12.99 -5.55
CA THR A 32 18.62 12.03 -4.77
C THR A 32 19.23 10.94 -5.65
N HIS A 33 18.57 10.60 -6.76
CA HIS A 33 18.94 9.54 -7.70
C HIS A 33 18.87 10.05 -9.15
N PRO A 34 19.81 10.93 -9.56
CA PRO A 34 19.74 11.62 -10.85
C PRO A 34 19.78 10.69 -12.07
N ASP A 35 20.37 9.50 -11.92
CA ASP A 35 20.49 8.51 -12.99
C ASP A 35 19.26 7.58 -13.11
N GLN A 36 18.22 7.78 -12.29
CA GLN A 36 16.98 7.01 -12.32
C GLN A 36 15.80 7.87 -12.79
N LEU A 37 14.73 7.21 -13.24
CA LEU A 37 13.51 7.85 -13.71
C LEU A 37 12.40 7.71 -12.66
N PHE A 38 11.70 8.81 -12.37
CA PHE A 38 10.54 8.83 -11.47
C PHE A 38 9.31 9.47 -12.15
N PRO A 39 8.78 8.88 -13.23
CA PRO A 39 7.61 9.40 -13.92
C PRO A 39 6.37 9.33 -13.04
N CYS A 40 5.54 10.39 -13.07
CA CYS A 40 4.23 10.38 -12.44
C CYS A 40 3.17 10.06 -13.49
N VAL A 41 2.42 8.98 -13.27
CA VAL A 41 1.24 8.61 -14.07
C VAL A 41 0.04 8.52 -13.14
N SER A 42 -1.11 9.01 -13.58
CA SER A 42 -2.34 9.02 -12.78
C SER A 42 -3.40 8.19 -13.49
N ALA A 43 -4.08 7.32 -12.73
CA ALA A 43 -5.26 6.60 -13.16
C ALA A 43 -6.28 6.51 -12.01
N ASP A 44 -7.57 6.45 -12.34
CA ASP A 44 -8.62 6.08 -11.41
C ASP A 44 -8.81 4.55 -11.45
N LEU A 45 -8.38 3.87 -10.39
CA LEU A 45 -8.41 2.40 -10.30
C LEU A 45 -9.82 1.81 -10.15
N SER A 46 -10.83 2.64 -9.88
CA SER A 46 -12.23 2.19 -9.98
C SER A 46 -12.69 2.12 -11.45
N SER A 47 -11.99 2.81 -12.36
CA SER A 47 -12.28 2.74 -13.79
C SER A 47 -11.55 1.55 -14.41
N ARG A 48 -12.33 0.58 -14.87
CA ARG A 48 -11.80 -0.61 -15.56
C ARG A 48 -11.05 -0.24 -16.84
N GLU A 49 -11.51 0.79 -17.54
CA GLU A 49 -10.86 1.29 -18.76
C GLU A 49 -9.47 1.86 -18.42
N GLN A 50 -9.40 2.81 -17.48
CA GLN A 50 -8.11 3.41 -17.10
C GLN A 50 -7.15 2.37 -16.50
N THR A 51 -7.65 1.40 -15.75
CA THR A 51 -6.83 0.32 -15.18
C THR A 51 -6.25 -0.59 -16.26
N ARG A 52 -7.02 -0.89 -17.31
CA ARG A 52 -6.55 -1.72 -18.44
C ARG A 52 -5.52 -0.97 -19.28
N ASP A 53 -5.74 0.31 -19.50
CA ASP A 53 -4.91 1.13 -20.38
C ASP A 53 -3.68 1.69 -19.66
N LEU A 54 -3.55 1.49 -18.33
CA LEU A 54 -2.48 2.07 -17.51
C LEU A 54 -1.08 1.78 -18.06
N VAL A 55 -0.82 0.53 -18.49
CA VAL A 55 0.48 0.15 -19.06
C VAL A 55 0.75 0.91 -20.36
N ASP A 56 -0.24 1.01 -21.24
CA ASP A 56 -0.12 1.75 -22.50
C ASP A 56 0.14 3.24 -22.22
N VAL A 57 -0.59 3.83 -21.27
CA VAL A 57 -0.40 5.22 -20.82
C VAL A 57 1.02 5.44 -20.29
N ILE A 58 1.58 4.51 -19.51
CA ILE A 58 2.96 4.58 -19.02
C ILE A 58 3.95 4.63 -20.20
N PHE A 59 3.78 3.77 -21.21
CA PHE A 59 4.70 3.68 -22.34
C PHE A 59 4.50 4.77 -23.42
N GLN A 60 3.37 5.49 -23.41
CA GLN A 60 3.21 6.70 -24.21
C GLN A 60 4.19 7.81 -23.82
N SER A 61 4.72 7.78 -22.60
CA SER A 61 5.75 8.70 -22.12
C SER A 61 7.10 8.43 -22.80
N PRO A 62 7.67 9.36 -23.60
CA PRO A 62 8.91 9.12 -24.34
C PRO A 62 10.12 8.83 -23.44
N ILE A 63 10.16 9.44 -22.25
CA ILE A 63 11.24 9.22 -21.27
C ILE A 63 11.21 7.79 -20.71
N VAL A 64 10.03 7.16 -20.66
CA VAL A 64 9.89 5.78 -20.19
C VAL A 64 10.19 4.82 -21.33
N SER A 65 9.60 5.03 -22.51
CA SER A 65 9.75 4.11 -23.64
C SER A 65 11.14 4.13 -24.29
N SER A 66 11.95 5.17 -24.08
CA SER A 66 13.34 5.18 -24.53
C SER A 66 14.25 4.25 -23.71
N GLU A 67 14.01 4.17 -22.40
CA GLU A 67 14.86 3.43 -21.45
C GLU A 67 14.29 2.05 -21.05
N HIS A 68 12.98 1.86 -21.16
CA HIS A 68 12.28 0.68 -20.67
C HIS A 68 11.39 0.04 -21.75
N LYS A 69 11.32 -1.29 -21.75
CA LYS A 69 10.51 -2.09 -22.69
C LYS A 69 9.37 -2.88 -22.04
N ALA A 70 9.41 -2.99 -20.70
CA ALA A 70 8.45 -3.77 -19.94
C ALA A 70 8.42 -3.29 -18.48
N ILE A 71 7.32 -3.58 -17.80
CA ILE A 71 7.21 -3.46 -16.35
C ILE A 71 7.65 -4.79 -15.74
N SER A 72 8.73 -4.78 -14.95
CA SER A 72 9.26 -6.00 -14.33
C SER A 72 8.68 -6.27 -12.93
N VAL A 73 8.26 -5.20 -12.23
CA VAL A 73 7.70 -5.27 -10.87
C VAL A 73 6.49 -4.35 -10.83
N LEU A 74 5.36 -4.89 -10.35
CA LEU A 74 4.14 -4.13 -10.07
C LEU A 74 3.82 -4.25 -8.58
N VAL A 75 3.60 -3.11 -7.91
CA VAL A 75 3.18 -3.06 -6.50
C VAL A 75 1.79 -2.45 -6.43
N ALA A 76 0.76 -3.30 -6.39
CA ALA A 76 -0.63 -2.87 -6.22
C ALA A 76 -0.89 -2.49 -4.75
N ASN A 77 -0.67 -1.22 -4.40
CA ASN A 77 -0.77 -0.69 -3.03
C ASN A 77 -2.01 0.21 -2.81
N ALA A 78 -2.97 0.17 -3.72
CA ALA A 78 -4.23 0.88 -3.56
C ALA A 78 -5.09 0.24 -2.46
N GLY A 79 -5.70 1.05 -1.61
CA GLY A 79 -6.50 0.54 -0.51
C GLY A 79 -7.37 1.61 0.13
N LEU A 80 -8.62 1.24 0.42
CA LEU A 80 -9.57 2.06 1.15
C LEU A 80 -9.67 1.59 2.61
N GLY A 81 -9.75 2.54 3.52
CA GLY A 81 -9.92 2.29 4.95
C GLY A 81 -11.07 3.12 5.52
N LYS A 82 -12.29 2.57 5.50
CA LYS A 82 -13.43 3.13 6.25
C LYS A 82 -13.63 2.30 7.51
N ARG A 83 -13.59 2.95 8.68
CA ARG A 83 -13.83 2.29 9.97
C ARG A 83 -15.24 2.62 10.46
N ILE A 84 -16.19 1.76 10.10
CA ILE A 84 -17.57 1.82 10.57
C ILE A 84 -17.70 0.83 11.74
N ARG A 85 -18.12 1.31 12.91
CA ARG A 85 -18.17 0.51 14.14
C ARG A 85 -19.56 -0.02 14.46
N ASP A 86 -20.59 0.75 14.12
CA ASP A 86 -21.96 0.31 14.25
C ASP A 86 -22.33 -0.51 13.01
N VAL A 87 -22.76 -1.75 13.23
CA VAL A 87 -23.18 -2.64 12.15
C VAL A 87 -24.36 -2.07 11.36
N GLN A 88 -25.19 -1.23 11.98
CA GLN A 88 -26.35 -0.61 11.33
C GLN A 88 -25.96 0.50 10.35
N GLU A 89 -24.75 1.04 10.47
CA GLU A 89 -24.22 2.09 9.61
C GLU A 89 -23.42 1.53 8.42
N ILE A 90 -23.30 0.21 8.29
CA ILE A 90 -22.58 -0.41 7.18
C ILE A 90 -23.53 -0.51 5.98
N GLU A 91 -23.35 0.39 5.02
CA GLU A 91 -24.14 0.43 3.77
C GLU A 91 -23.60 -0.58 2.74
N GLU A 92 -24.47 -1.03 1.82
CA GLU A 92 -24.08 -1.94 0.71
C GLU A 92 -22.95 -1.34 -0.14
N ASP A 93 -23.01 -0.04 -0.44
CA ASP A 93 -21.96 0.67 -1.18
C ASP A 93 -20.59 0.60 -0.48
N ASN A 94 -20.56 0.53 0.86
CA ASN A 94 -19.30 0.39 1.60
C ASN A 94 -18.69 -1.01 1.42
N TRP A 95 -19.53 -2.03 1.30
CA TRP A 95 -19.11 -3.39 0.99
C TRP A 95 -18.58 -3.50 -0.43
N ASP A 96 -19.31 -2.97 -1.40
CA ASP A 96 -18.93 -3.02 -2.82
C ASP A 96 -17.59 -2.31 -3.04
N GLU A 97 -17.39 -1.12 -2.46
CA GLU A 97 -16.12 -0.41 -2.50
C GLU A 97 -14.96 -1.23 -1.93
N MET A 98 -15.14 -1.87 -0.76
CA MET A 98 -14.10 -2.68 -0.14
C MET A 98 -13.74 -3.91 -0.98
N MET A 99 -14.75 -4.56 -1.58
CA MET A 99 -14.55 -5.74 -2.41
C MET A 99 -13.87 -5.39 -3.75
N GLU A 100 -14.26 -4.28 -4.36
CA GLU A 100 -13.68 -3.81 -5.63
C GLU A 100 -12.21 -3.38 -5.48
N VAL A 101 -11.85 -2.67 -4.40
CA VAL A 101 -10.51 -2.10 -4.25
C VAL A 101 -9.56 -3.03 -3.49
N ASN A 102 -9.95 -3.50 -2.29
CA ASN A 102 -9.03 -4.23 -1.41
C ASN A 102 -9.01 -5.74 -1.70
N ALA A 103 -10.19 -6.36 -1.85
CA ALA A 103 -10.30 -7.82 -1.89
C ALA A 103 -10.07 -8.42 -3.28
N ARG A 104 -10.44 -7.71 -4.34
CA ARG A 104 -10.27 -8.18 -5.72
C ARG A 104 -8.82 -8.47 -6.07
N SER A 105 -7.93 -7.50 -5.86
CA SER A 105 -6.50 -7.60 -6.20
C SER A 105 -5.86 -8.79 -5.50
N HIS A 106 -6.22 -8.98 -4.23
CA HIS A 106 -5.78 -10.11 -3.43
C HIS A 106 -6.27 -11.46 -3.99
N SER A 107 -7.59 -11.60 -4.22
CA SER A 107 -8.21 -12.86 -4.67
C SER A 107 -7.79 -13.25 -6.09
N MET A 108 -7.65 -12.26 -6.98
CA MET A 108 -7.12 -12.47 -8.33
C MET A 108 -5.63 -12.80 -8.30
N GLY A 109 -4.85 -12.13 -7.45
CA GLY A 109 -3.41 -12.30 -7.34
C GLY A 109 -2.99 -13.73 -7.03
N LEU A 110 -3.67 -14.40 -6.09
CA LEU A 110 -3.36 -15.81 -5.76
C LEU A 110 -3.67 -16.78 -6.89
N ASN A 111 -4.77 -16.57 -7.63
CA ASN A 111 -5.08 -17.37 -8.82
C ASN A 111 -4.03 -17.17 -9.93
N LEU A 112 -3.65 -15.92 -10.18
CA LEU A 112 -2.64 -15.57 -11.17
C LEU A 112 -1.25 -16.12 -10.82
N ALA A 113 -0.92 -16.22 -9.52
CA ALA A 113 0.35 -16.79 -9.06
C ALA A 113 0.61 -18.18 -9.64
N THR A 114 -0.41 -19.03 -9.69
CA THR A 114 -0.29 -20.40 -10.23
C THR A 114 -0.24 -20.39 -11.75
N LEU A 115 -1.09 -19.60 -12.39
CA LEU A 115 -1.21 -19.55 -13.85
C LEU A 115 0.03 -18.97 -14.53
N LEU A 116 0.65 -17.96 -13.91
CA LEU A 116 1.79 -17.24 -14.49
C LEU A 116 3.15 -17.75 -14.00
N ALA A 117 3.19 -18.68 -13.04
CA ALA A 117 4.45 -19.24 -12.54
C ALA A 117 5.30 -19.88 -13.66
N GLY A 118 4.65 -20.57 -14.62
CA GLY A 118 5.33 -21.16 -15.78
C GLY A 118 5.95 -20.13 -16.73
N GLU A 119 5.48 -18.88 -16.68
CA GLU A 119 6.01 -17.74 -17.44
C GLU A 119 7.09 -16.98 -16.66
N GLY A 120 7.45 -17.45 -15.45
CA GLY A 120 8.45 -16.81 -14.59
C GLY A 120 7.94 -15.58 -13.83
N VAL A 121 6.62 -15.37 -13.74
CA VAL A 121 6.01 -14.28 -12.98
C VAL A 121 5.55 -14.78 -11.62
N THR A 122 6.03 -14.13 -10.56
CA THR A 122 5.60 -14.39 -9.18
C THR A 122 4.56 -13.37 -8.73
N VAL A 123 3.54 -13.82 -7.99
CA VAL A 123 2.52 -12.93 -7.42
C VAL A 123 2.36 -13.25 -5.93
N ASN A 124 2.47 -12.24 -5.07
CA ASN A 124 2.37 -12.39 -3.61
C ASN A 124 1.55 -11.24 -3.00
N THR A 125 1.05 -11.43 -1.78
CA THR A 125 0.30 -10.40 -1.04
C THR A 125 0.97 -10.09 0.30
N ILE A 126 1.00 -8.80 0.65
CA ILE A 126 1.34 -8.34 1.99
C ILE A 126 0.04 -7.88 2.63
N LEU A 127 -0.20 -8.28 3.88
CA LEU A 127 -1.37 -7.92 4.68
C LEU A 127 -0.90 -7.08 5.89
N PRO A 128 -0.68 -5.77 5.73
CA PRO A 128 -0.31 -4.90 6.84
C PRO A 128 -1.52 -4.65 7.74
N ALA A 129 -1.30 -4.67 9.06
CA ALA A 129 -2.32 -4.24 10.03
C ALA A 129 -2.12 -2.76 10.42
N MET A 130 -1.62 -2.52 11.64
CA MET A 130 -1.56 -1.17 12.21
C MET A 130 -0.26 -0.46 11.81
N ILE A 131 -0.24 0.15 10.61
CA ILE A 131 0.91 0.92 10.09
C ILE A 131 0.70 2.43 10.30
N GLY A 132 1.63 3.07 11.01
CA GLY A 132 1.63 4.51 11.25
C GLY A 132 2.14 5.32 10.05
N ALA A 133 2.03 6.66 10.14
CA ALA A 133 2.47 7.60 9.08
C ALA A 133 1.81 7.38 7.71
N THR A 134 0.61 6.81 7.70
CA THR A 134 -0.21 6.52 6.50
C THR A 134 -1.42 7.43 6.36
N ASP A 135 -1.59 8.41 7.26
CA ASP A 135 -2.81 9.21 7.46
C ASP A 135 -4.07 8.38 7.84
N MET A 136 -4.01 7.03 7.82
CA MET A 136 -5.11 6.13 8.18
C MET A 136 -5.23 5.88 9.69
N ILE A 137 -4.12 5.98 10.42
CA ILE A 137 -4.06 5.77 11.88
C ILE A 137 -3.58 7.08 12.52
N PRO A 138 -4.26 7.58 13.57
CA PRO A 138 -3.80 8.76 14.30
C PRO A 138 -2.38 8.58 14.83
N THR A 139 -1.53 9.59 14.61
CA THR A 139 -0.16 9.61 15.17
C THR A 139 -0.24 9.67 16.70
N PRO A 140 0.44 8.77 17.43
CA PRO A 140 0.55 8.84 18.88
C PRO A 140 1.16 10.17 19.33
N LYS A 141 0.59 10.81 20.36
CA LYS A 141 1.14 12.06 20.93
C LYS A 141 2.29 11.75 21.91
N SER A 142 2.30 10.56 22.49
CA SER A 142 3.38 10.02 23.32
C SER A 142 3.77 8.62 22.84
N THR A 143 4.92 8.12 23.31
CA THR A 143 5.42 6.77 23.08
C THR A 143 5.57 5.96 24.38
N THR A 144 5.07 6.50 25.50
CA THR A 144 5.22 5.90 26.83
C THR A 144 3.86 5.77 27.51
N TRP A 145 3.67 4.65 28.22
CA TRP A 145 2.52 4.33 29.05
C TRP A 145 2.96 3.37 30.16
N THR A 146 2.09 3.10 31.12
CA THR A 146 2.33 2.14 32.21
C THR A 146 1.40 0.93 32.08
N SER A 147 1.74 -0.18 32.72
CA SER A 147 0.88 -1.38 32.77
C SER A 147 -0.52 -1.09 33.30
N ASP A 148 -0.65 -0.11 34.20
CA ASP A 148 -1.90 0.26 34.86
C ASP A 148 -2.71 1.28 34.04
N THR A 149 -2.22 1.66 32.85
CA THR A 149 -2.90 2.62 31.98
C THR A 149 -4.20 2.02 31.45
N ASN A 150 -5.32 2.71 31.71
CA ASN A 150 -6.61 2.34 31.12
C ASN A 150 -6.65 2.73 29.64
N LEU A 151 -6.54 1.73 28.76
CA LEU A 151 -6.52 1.94 27.30
C LEU A 151 -7.83 2.53 26.76
N GLU A 152 -8.99 2.25 27.36
CA GLU A 152 -10.26 2.85 26.92
C GLU A 152 -10.31 4.35 27.21
N ALA A 153 -9.83 4.78 28.39
CA ALA A 153 -9.69 6.19 28.70
C ALA A 153 -8.65 6.86 27.79
N LEU A 154 -7.53 6.17 27.52
CA LEU A 154 -6.46 6.68 26.66
C LEU A 154 -6.92 6.90 25.22
N LYS A 155 -7.85 6.08 24.69
CA LYS A 155 -8.41 6.27 23.34
C LYS A 155 -9.03 7.65 23.12
N ALA A 156 -9.59 8.26 24.17
CA ALA A 156 -10.21 9.57 24.07
C ALA A 156 -9.18 10.72 23.95
N THR A 157 -7.99 10.56 24.56
CA THR A 157 -6.97 11.62 24.61
C THR A 157 -5.84 11.41 23.61
N ASP A 158 -5.46 10.16 23.38
CA ASP A 158 -4.40 9.71 22.48
C ASP A 158 -4.77 8.36 21.82
N PRO A 159 -5.68 8.36 20.82
CA PRO A 159 -6.11 7.14 20.15
C PRO A 159 -4.96 6.41 19.44
N GLY A 160 -3.96 7.14 18.95
CA GLY A 160 -2.77 6.55 18.33
C GLY A 160 -1.97 5.72 19.33
N LEU A 161 -1.70 6.28 20.51
CA LEU A 161 -1.00 5.56 21.58
C LEU A 161 -1.82 4.39 22.12
N ALA A 162 -3.13 4.54 22.27
CA ALA A 162 -3.99 3.44 22.70
C ALA A 162 -3.96 2.25 21.72
N ILE A 163 -3.94 2.53 20.41
CA ILE A 163 -3.75 1.48 19.39
C ILE A 163 -2.35 0.87 19.53
N ALA A 164 -1.30 1.69 19.57
CA ALA A 164 0.09 1.24 19.70
C ALA A 164 0.29 0.31 20.91
N ALA A 165 -0.24 0.70 22.08
CA ALA A 165 -0.15 -0.06 23.32
C ALA A 165 -0.90 -1.41 23.24
N SER A 166 -1.99 -1.48 22.45
CA SER A 166 -2.79 -2.70 22.28
C SER A 166 -2.15 -3.75 21.35
N ILE A 167 -1.17 -3.36 20.54
CA ILE A 167 -0.44 -4.27 19.65
C ILE A 167 0.56 -5.09 20.49
N PRO A 168 0.74 -6.40 20.25
CA PRO A 168 1.70 -7.21 21.03
C PRO A 168 3.16 -6.75 20.99
N VAL A 169 3.64 -6.21 19.86
CA VAL A 169 4.96 -5.54 19.77
C VAL A 169 4.97 -4.12 20.32
N HIS A 170 3.83 -3.63 20.82
CA HIS A 170 3.68 -2.36 21.53
C HIS A 170 4.07 -1.10 20.75
N ARG A 171 3.90 -1.13 19.43
CA ARG A 171 4.09 0.03 18.56
C ARG A 171 3.32 -0.15 17.26
N LEU A 172 3.09 0.97 16.57
CA LEU A 172 2.69 0.94 15.17
C LEU A 172 3.84 0.41 14.30
N GLY A 173 3.50 -0.37 13.29
CA GLY A 173 4.42 -0.70 12.20
C GLY A 173 4.78 0.55 11.40
N GLN A 174 5.92 0.51 10.71
CA GLN A 174 6.40 1.59 9.86
C GLN A 174 6.27 1.24 8.37
N PRO A 175 6.02 2.23 7.48
CA PRO A 175 5.96 1.99 6.04
C PRO A 175 7.21 1.29 5.47
N ASP A 176 8.39 1.54 6.06
CA ASP A 176 9.64 0.90 5.63
C ASP A 176 9.69 -0.60 5.96
N GLU A 177 8.99 -1.05 7.00
CA GLU A 177 8.87 -2.47 7.33
C GLU A 177 7.99 -3.19 6.30
N VAL A 178 6.94 -2.54 5.79
CA VAL A 178 6.15 -3.04 4.66
C VAL A 178 6.99 -3.07 3.38
N ALA A 179 7.76 -1.99 3.12
CA ALA A 179 8.62 -1.90 1.95
C ALA A 179 9.72 -2.96 1.94
N ASN A 180 10.28 -3.31 3.10
CA ASN A 180 11.27 -4.39 3.23
C ASN A 180 10.71 -5.74 2.75
N ILE A 181 9.46 -6.06 3.09
CA ILE A 181 8.80 -7.27 2.62
C ILE A 181 8.57 -7.20 1.11
N ALA A 182 8.08 -6.08 0.58
CA ALA A 182 7.86 -5.91 -0.85
C ALA A 182 9.15 -6.09 -1.66
N VAL A 183 10.26 -5.51 -1.20
CA VAL A 183 11.58 -5.66 -1.83
C VAL A 183 12.09 -7.11 -1.73
N MET A 184 11.86 -7.78 -0.59
CA MET A 184 12.23 -9.19 -0.43
C MET A 184 11.45 -10.08 -1.40
N MET A 185 10.14 -9.89 -1.52
CA MET A 185 9.30 -10.61 -2.48
C MET A 185 9.77 -10.38 -3.92
N ALA A 186 10.03 -9.12 -4.31
CA ALA A 186 10.51 -8.75 -5.64
C ALA A 186 11.88 -9.37 -6.00
N LYS A 187 12.69 -9.74 -4.99
CA LYS A 187 14.01 -10.36 -5.17
C LYS A 187 13.99 -11.89 -5.06
N THR A 188 12.85 -12.49 -4.73
CA THR A 188 12.75 -13.93 -4.40
C THR A 188 11.91 -14.66 -5.43
N GLY A 189 12.51 -15.08 -6.55
CA GLY A 189 11.81 -15.73 -7.66
C GLY A 189 11.18 -17.10 -7.34
N TYR A 190 11.49 -17.71 -6.19
CA TYR A 190 10.87 -18.96 -5.73
C TYR A 190 9.63 -18.74 -4.86
N LEU A 191 9.34 -17.48 -4.48
CA LEU A 191 8.21 -17.12 -3.64
C LEU A 191 7.05 -16.66 -4.53
N THR A 192 6.00 -17.47 -4.68
CA THR A 192 4.77 -17.11 -5.38
C THR A 192 3.55 -17.68 -4.67
N GLY A 193 2.40 -17.02 -4.80
CA GLY A 193 1.14 -17.39 -4.17
C GLY A 193 1.15 -17.27 -2.65
N GLN A 194 2.08 -16.48 -2.08
CA GLN A 194 2.20 -16.34 -0.63
C GLN A 194 1.52 -15.08 -0.11
N GLU A 195 1.01 -15.19 1.10
CA GLU A 195 0.47 -14.09 1.89
C GLU A 195 1.33 -13.89 3.13
N ILE A 196 1.78 -12.66 3.37
CA ILE A 196 2.52 -12.32 4.58
C ILE A 196 1.73 -11.32 5.41
N VAL A 197 1.26 -11.78 6.57
CA VAL A 197 0.62 -10.95 7.58
C VAL A 197 1.70 -10.18 8.35
N LEU A 198 1.72 -8.86 8.20
CA LEU A 198 2.61 -7.95 8.93
C LEU A 198 1.79 -7.19 9.99
N SER A 199 1.59 -7.82 11.15
CA SER A 199 0.60 -7.35 12.13
C SER A 199 1.15 -7.01 13.51
N GLY A 200 2.45 -7.15 13.73
CA GLY A 200 3.04 -6.95 15.06
C GLY A 200 2.46 -7.90 16.12
N GLY A 201 1.98 -9.08 15.69
CA GLY A 201 1.41 -10.11 16.56
C GLY A 201 -0.11 -10.05 16.73
N LEU A 202 -0.80 -9.07 16.14
CA LEU A 202 -2.27 -9.10 16.07
C LEU A 202 -2.73 -10.30 15.24
N LYS A 203 -3.79 -10.97 15.70
CA LYS A 203 -4.44 -12.10 15.04
C LYS A 203 -5.84 -11.69 14.61
#